data_AF-A0A938RYB5-F1
#
_entry.id   AF-A0A938RYB5-F1
#
_cell.length_a   1.000
_cell.length_b   1.000
_cell.length_c   1.000
_cell.angle_alpha   90.00
_cell.angle_beta   90.00
_cell.angle_gamma   90.00
#
_symmetry.space_group_name_H-M   'P 1'
#
loop_
_entity.id
_entity.type
_entity.pdbx_description
1 polymer ?
#
loop_
_entity_poly.entity_id
_entity_poly.type
_entity_poly.pdbx_seq_one_letter_code
_entity_poly.pdbx_strand_id
1 'polypeptide(L)'
;MRYLALSGLAATVALWLAGGAWAEPAGQTANAERAAVATPGAAPGVPPVAAPKNILERAAEEVKTQVAAAEKLLKLSEEEMAKPENRRDARRASALKLNAAQTYLRAAQKAKSYTPRLKEEDRQAFLSEYERPNREKAVALLLELAKAAMDKNDLRTALALYGEVLKIDPGNATAQAAAKKLTEEIKTAKSGGSTGGGSNDEIKNYQRSYRHDWSGTGTDWGRIGRGPYW
;
A
#
# COMPACT_ATOMS: atom_id res chain seq x y z
N MET A 1 -48.25 -1.82 -43.19
CA MET A 1 -47.53 -2.42 -44.34
C MET A 1 -46.19 -2.91 -43.79
N ARG A 2 -46.07 -4.13 -43.26
CA ARG A 2 -45.71 -5.39 -43.94
C ARG A 2 -44.60 -5.23 -44.97
N TYR A 3 -43.37 -5.66 -44.65
CA TYR A 3 -42.58 -6.59 -45.48
C TYR A 3 -41.67 -7.45 -44.58
N LEU A 4 -41.92 -8.75 -44.67
CA LEU A 4 -41.05 -9.86 -44.27
C LEU A 4 -39.96 -10.04 -45.33
N ALA A 5 -38.75 -10.43 -44.92
CA ALA A 5 -37.85 -11.21 -45.77
C ALA A 5 -37.04 -12.17 -44.91
N LEU A 6 -37.26 -13.46 -45.19
CA LEU A 6 -36.65 -14.65 -44.62
C LEU A 6 -35.48 -15.12 -45.50
N SER A 7 -34.64 -15.97 -44.91
CA SER A 7 -34.02 -17.19 -45.48
C SER A 7 -32.65 -17.17 -46.19
N GLY A 8 -31.86 -18.20 -45.82
CA GLY A 8 -30.73 -18.84 -46.55
C GLY A 8 -29.34 -18.42 -46.05
N LEU A 9 -28.35 -19.26 -45.73
CA LEU A 9 -27.99 -20.68 -45.93
C LEU A 9 -26.94 -21.01 -44.83
N ALA A 10 -27.04 -22.07 -44.03
CA ALA A 10 -26.64 -23.46 -44.30
C ALA A 10 -25.16 -23.70 -44.69
N ALA A 11 -24.43 -24.27 -43.72
CA ALA A 11 -23.37 -25.29 -43.79
C ALA A 11 -22.01 -24.98 -44.48
N THR A 12 -20.92 -25.16 -43.72
CA THR A 12 -19.95 -26.23 -44.00
C THR A 12 -19.04 -26.52 -42.80
N VAL A 13 -18.91 -27.80 -42.53
CA VAL A 13 -18.00 -28.45 -41.58
C VAL A 13 -16.61 -28.53 -42.22
N ALA A 14 -15.55 -28.24 -41.46
CA ALA A 14 -14.20 -28.72 -41.77
C ALA A 14 -13.51 -29.16 -40.48
N LEU A 15 -13.63 -30.46 -40.24
CA LEU A 15 -12.87 -31.28 -39.32
C LEU A 15 -11.46 -31.46 -39.90
N TRP A 16 -10.41 -31.12 -39.15
CA TRP A 16 -9.06 -31.64 -39.40
C TRP A 16 -8.49 -32.23 -38.12
N LEU A 17 -8.57 -33.56 -38.07
CA LEU A 17 -7.81 -34.46 -37.21
C LEU A 17 -6.67 -35.05 -38.05
N ALA A 18 -5.44 -34.73 -37.69
CA ALA A 18 -4.24 -35.52 -37.95
C ALA A 18 -3.21 -35.02 -36.92
N GLY A 19 -2.70 -35.81 -35.99
CA GLY A 19 -2.13 -37.14 -36.20
C GLY A 19 -0.62 -36.98 -36.09
N GLY A 20 -0.10 -37.07 -34.86
CA GLY A 20 1.31 -36.90 -34.55
C GLY A 20 1.65 -37.58 -33.24
N ALA A 21 1.66 -38.91 -33.26
CA ALA A 21 2.17 -39.76 -32.19
C ALA A 21 3.68 -39.60 -32.09
N TRP A 22 4.17 -39.19 -30.92
CA TRP A 22 5.54 -39.45 -30.49
C TRP A 22 5.52 -39.91 -29.03
N ALA A 23 6.27 -40.99 -28.84
CA ALA A 23 6.25 -41.86 -27.70
C ALA A 23 6.80 -41.20 -26.42
N GLU A 24 6.23 -41.63 -25.30
CA GLU A 24 6.77 -41.51 -23.96
C GLU A 24 8.12 -42.23 -23.85
N PRO A 25 9.07 -41.68 -23.07
CA PRO A 25 9.93 -42.51 -22.25
C PRO A 25 9.41 -42.50 -20.82
N ALA A 26 9.16 -43.72 -20.33
CA ALA A 26 8.84 -44.07 -18.97
C ALA A 26 9.76 -43.37 -17.96
N GLY A 27 9.17 -42.57 -17.08
CA GLY A 27 9.77 -42.01 -15.88
C GLY A 27 8.78 -42.16 -14.74
N GLN A 28 9.01 -43.18 -13.94
CA GLN A 28 8.11 -43.71 -12.92
C GLN A 28 7.58 -42.67 -11.93
N THR A 29 6.29 -42.83 -11.67
CA THR A 29 5.53 -42.38 -10.52
C THR A 29 6.24 -42.69 -9.19
N ALA A 30 6.56 -41.66 -8.42
CA ALA A 30 6.78 -41.80 -6.99
C ALA A 30 6.47 -40.46 -6.31
N ASN A 31 5.20 -40.21 -5.97
CA ASN A 31 4.77 -39.46 -4.77
C ASN A 31 3.23 -39.44 -4.67
N ALA A 32 2.62 -40.62 -4.78
CA ALA A 32 1.22 -40.84 -4.44
C ALA A 32 1.08 -42.12 -3.63
N GLU A 33 1.90 -42.27 -2.58
CA GLU A 33 1.75 -43.30 -1.54
C GLU A 33 2.60 -42.93 -0.31
N ARG A 34 2.16 -41.92 0.43
CA ARG A 34 2.48 -41.75 1.86
C ARG A 34 1.23 -41.29 2.61
N ALA A 35 0.19 -42.11 2.51
CA ALA A 35 -0.79 -42.26 3.58
C ALA A 35 -0.59 -43.66 4.17
N ALA A 36 -0.62 -43.75 5.50
CA ALA A 36 -0.58 -44.97 6.31
C ALA A 36 0.78 -45.70 6.43
N VAL A 37 1.74 -45.06 7.10
CA VAL A 37 2.47 -45.78 8.16
C VAL A 37 1.81 -45.39 9.47
N ALA A 38 0.98 -46.28 9.99
CA ALA A 38 0.64 -46.28 11.40
C ALA A 38 1.94 -46.51 12.16
N THR A 39 2.43 -45.51 12.88
CA THR A 39 3.48 -45.67 13.89
C THR A 39 2.83 -46.23 15.15
N PRO A 40 3.06 -47.50 15.53
CA PRO A 40 2.69 -47.98 16.85
C PRO A 40 3.87 -47.62 17.76
N GLY A 41 3.76 -46.47 18.43
CA GLY A 41 4.86 -45.98 19.26
C GLY A 41 4.75 -44.49 19.48
N ALA A 42 3.70 -44.07 20.18
CA ALA A 42 3.65 -42.76 20.79
C ALA A 42 4.87 -42.63 21.73
N ALA A 43 5.89 -41.89 21.31
CA ALA A 43 6.89 -41.39 22.23
C ALA A 43 6.18 -40.40 23.18
N PRO A 44 6.15 -40.66 24.50
CA PRO A 44 5.59 -39.74 25.46
C PRO A 44 6.57 -38.57 25.58
N GLY A 45 6.14 -37.36 25.25
CA GLY A 45 6.90 -36.15 25.60
C GLY A 45 7.32 -35.23 24.47
N VAL A 46 6.65 -35.22 23.31
CA VAL A 46 6.61 -33.97 22.54
C VAL A 46 5.65 -33.04 23.29
N PRO A 47 6.12 -32.03 24.03
CA PRO A 47 5.21 -31.09 24.67
C PRO A 47 4.33 -30.48 23.57
N PRO A 48 3.03 -30.27 23.83
CA PRO A 48 2.19 -29.54 22.90
C PRO A 48 2.92 -28.23 22.58
N VAL A 49 3.18 -27.98 21.29
CA VAL A 49 3.70 -26.69 20.82
C VAL A 49 2.80 -25.65 21.45
N ALA A 50 3.35 -24.92 22.42
CA ALA A 50 2.59 -24.03 23.29
C ALA A 50 1.67 -23.19 22.40
N ALA A 51 0.38 -23.18 22.73
CA ALA A 51 -0.63 -22.43 22.00
C ALA A 51 -0.05 -21.05 21.66
N PRO A 52 -0.14 -20.60 20.39
CA PRO A 52 0.40 -19.30 20.03
C PRO A 52 -0.17 -18.29 21.02
N LYS A 53 0.70 -17.54 21.70
CA LYS A 53 0.32 -16.35 22.47
C LYS A 53 -0.84 -15.66 21.74
N ASN A 54 -1.89 -15.32 22.50
CA ASN A 54 -3.19 -14.91 22.00
C ASN A 54 -3.04 -14.13 20.66
N ILE A 55 -3.71 -14.58 19.59
CA ILE A 55 -3.59 -13.97 18.24
C ILE A 55 -3.77 -12.45 18.31
N LEU A 56 -4.61 -11.97 19.24
CA LEU A 56 -4.79 -10.56 19.58
C LEU A 56 -3.54 -9.88 20.13
N GLU A 57 -2.85 -10.49 21.09
CA GLU A 57 -1.62 -9.94 21.67
C GLU A 57 -0.54 -9.80 20.59
N ARG A 58 -0.36 -10.83 19.76
CA ARG A 58 0.59 -10.75 18.64
C ARG A 58 0.21 -9.67 17.65
N ALA A 59 -1.08 -9.58 17.29
CA ALA A 59 -1.58 -8.55 16.40
C ALA A 59 -1.37 -7.14 16.99
N ALA A 60 -1.66 -6.95 18.27
CA ALA A 60 -1.47 -5.70 18.99
C ALA A 60 0.00 -5.29 19.01
N GLU A 61 0.93 -6.19 19.32
CA GLU A 61 2.36 -5.90 19.30
C GLU A 61 2.86 -5.53 17.90
N GLU A 62 2.39 -6.23 16.87
CA GLU A 62 2.72 -5.91 15.48
C GLU A 62 2.16 -4.55 15.02
N VAL A 63 1.01 -4.12 15.54
CA VAL A 63 0.46 -2.78 15.27
C VAL A 63 1.23 -1.72 16.07
N LYS A 64 1.48 -1.95 17.37
CA LYS A 64 2.24 -1.04 18.24
C LYS A 64 3.64 -0.77 17.71
N THR A 65 4.33 -1.79 17.19
CA THR A 65 5.65 -1.62 16.57
C THR A 65 5.60 -0.71 15.35
N GLN A 66 4.55 -0.80 14.52
CA GLN A 66 4.35 0.13 13.40
C GLN A 66 4.01 1.54 13.87
N VAL A 67 3.17 1.68 14.90
CA VAL A 67 2.87 2.98 15.51
C VAL A 67 4.13 3.63 16.07
N ALA A 68 4.95 2.89 16.81
CA ALA A 68 6.22 3.38 17.34
C ALA A 68 7.21 3.78 16.22
N ALA A 69 7.22 3.08 15.09
CA ALA A 69 8.00 3.47 13.92
C ALA A 69 7.49 4.79 13.32
N ALA A 70 6.17 4.97 13.21
CA ALA A 70 5.56 6.21 12.74
C ALA A 70 5.88 7.39 13.67
N GLU A 71 5.83 7.19 14.98
CA GLU A 71 6.15 8.21 15.99
C GLU A 71 7.62 8.62 15.94
N LYS A 72 8.53 7.66 15.74
CA LYS A 72 9.96 7.97 15.51
C LYS A 72 10.15 8.85 14.28
N LEU A 73 9.43 8.58 13.19
CA LEU A 73 9.48 9.40 11.98
C LEU A 73 8.95 10.82 12.22
N LEU A 74 7.87 10.97 12.99
CA LEU A 74 7.35 12.28 13.37
C LEU A 74 8.36 13.06 14.22
N LYS A 75 8.96 12.41 15.23
CA LYS A 75 10.01 13.03 16.05
C LYS A 75 11.20 13.50 15.20
N LEU A 76 11.67 12.67 14.27
CA LEU A 76 12.72 13.07 13.33
C LEU A 76 12.31 14.26 12.46
N SER A 77 11.02 14.34 12.07
CA SER A 77 10.50 15.48 11.31
C SER A 77 10.47 16.77 12.13
N GLU A 78 10.17 16.68 13.42
CA GLU A 78 10.17 17.80 14.35
C GLU A 78 11.61 18.27 14.63
N GLU A 79 12.54 17.33 14.85
CA GLU A 79 13.96 17.62 15.00
C GLU A 79 14.54 18.31 13.75
N GLU A 80 14.11 17.91 12.55
CA GLU A 80 14.49 18.58 11.29
C GLU A 80 13.99 20.02 11.23
N MET A 81 12.76 20.28 11.71
CA MET A 81 12.18 21.63 11.75
C MET A 81 12.74 22.49 12.89
N ALA A 82 13.24 21.88 13.97
CA ALA A 82 13.87 22.57 15.09
C ALA A 82 15.28 23.11 14.76
N LYS A 83 15.90 22.65 13.66
CA LYS A 83 17.18 23.18 13.19
C LYS A 83 17.09 24.68 12.85
N PRO A 84 18.22 25.42 12.95
CA PRO A 84 18.27 26.81 12.51
C PRO A 84 17.91 26.89 11.02
N GLU A 85 17.31 28.01 10.61
CA GLU A 85 16.71 28.19 9.29
C GLU A 85 17.66 27.84 8.13
N ASN A 86 18.94 28.18 8.25
CA ASN A 86 19.97 27.88 7.25
C ASN A 86 20.33 26.39 7.10
N ARG A 87 19.91 25.53 8.05
CA ARG A 87 20.12 24.07 8.03
C ARG A 87 18.81 23.29 7.99
N ARG A 88 17.67 23.97 7.99
CA ARG A 88 16.35 23.34 7.98
C ARG A 88 16.03 22.84 6.58
N ASP A 89 15.77 21.54 6.47
CA ASP A 89 15.24 20.97 5.23
C ASP A 89 13.74 20.69 5.35
N ALA A 90 12.93 21.66 4.92
CA ALA A 90 11.47 21.53 4.92
C ALA A 90 10.95 20.41 3.99
N ARG A 91 11.71 20.04 2.95
CA ARG A 91 11.34 18.93 2.06
C ARG A 91 11.54 17.61 2.79
N ARG A 92 12.67 17.44 3.47
CA ARG A 92 12.94 16.26 4.31
C ARG A 92 11.95 16.13 5.47
N ALA A 93 11.59 17.22 6.13
CA ALA A 93 10.57 17.18 7.18
C ALA A 93 9.21 16.71 6.64
N SER A 94 8.80 17.22 5.46
CA SER A 94 7.57 16.80 4.78
C SER A 94 7.62 15.31 4.36
N ALA A 95 8.78 14.83 3.92
CA ALA A 95 9.05 13.43 3.59
C ALA A 95 8.80 12.49 4.78
N LEU A 96 9.37 12.86 5.93
CA LEU A 96 9.26 12.09 7.16
C LEU A 96 7.81 12.02 7.65
N LYS A 97 7.07 13.13 7.57
CA LYS A 97 5.63 13.17 7.88
C LYS A 97 4.82 12.27 6.93
N LEU A 98 5.13 12.27 5.64
CA LEU A 98 4.46 11.40 4.67
C LEU A 98 4.73 9.92 4.97
N ASN A 99 5.97 9.57 5.29
CA ASN A 99 6.34 8.21 5.68
C ASN A 99 5.64 7.78 7.00
N ALA A 100 5.51 8.71 7.96
CA ALA A 100 4.75 8.47 9.18
C ALA A 100 3.26 8.19 8.86
N ALA A 101 2.63 9.01 8.01
CA ALA A 101 1.24 8.83 7.60
C ALA A 101 1.00 7.46 6.94
N GLN A 102 1.90 7.04 6.04
CA GLN A 102 1.83 5.73 5.41
C GLN A 102 2.02 4.60 6.42
N THR A 103 2.89 4.76 7.41
CA THR A 103 3.13 3.76 8.45
C THR A 103 1.90 3.60 9.35
N TYR A 104 1.23 4.70 9.71
CA TYR A 104 -0.07 4.66 10.39
C TYR A 104 -1.15 3.97 9.55
N LEU A 105 -1.20 4.22 8.24
CA LEU A 105 -2.14 3.54 7.37
C LEU A 105 -1.88 2.02 7.31
N ARG A 106 -0.62 1.60 7.23
CA ARG A 106 -0.25 0.18 7.31
C ARG A 106 -0.67 -0.44 8.63
N ALA A 107 -0.49 0.28 9.74
CA ALA A 107 -0.93 -0.14 11.07
C ALA A 107 -2.45 -0.35 11.12
N ALA A 108 -3.22 0.57 10.56
CA ALA A 108 -4.67 0.46 10.46
C ALA A 108 -5.11 -0.72 9.57
N GLN A 109 -4.51 -0.87 8.39
CA GLN A 109 -4.80 -1.98 7.47
C GLN A 109 -4.46 -3.34 8.09
N LYS A 110 -3.34 -3.38 8.81
CA LYS A 110 -2.91 -4.57 9.53
C LYS A 110 -3.90 -4.91 10.63
N ALA A 111 -4.36 -3.94 11.42
CA ALA A 111 -5.41 -4.15 12.41
C ALA A 111 -6.70 -4.73 11.77
N LYS A 112 -7.13 -4.17 10.62
CA LYS A 112 -8.27 -4.64 9.84
C LYS A 112 -8.09 -6.07 9.28
N SER A 113 -6.86 -6.50 9.00
CA SER A 113 -6.60 -7.85 8.49
C SER A 113 -6.83 -8.95 9.53
N TYR A 114 -6.83 -8.63 10.83
CA TYR A 114 -7.11 -9.58 11.90
C TYR A 114 -8.60 -9.74 12.21
N THR A 115 -9.44 -8.78 11.82
CA THR A 115 -10.90 -8.77 11.95
C THR A 115 -11.60 -10.12 11.65
N PRO A 116 -11.31 -10.86 10.55
CA PRO A 116 -12.00 -12.12 10.25
C PRO A 116 -11.68 -13.26 11.22
N ARG A 117 -10.62 -13.14 12.03
CA ARG A 117 -10.18 -14.17 12.99
C ARG A 117 -10.68 -13.92 14.41
N LEU A 118 -11.32 -12.79 14.65
CA LEU A 118 -11.78 -12.35 15.96
C LEU A 118 -13.29 -12.54 16.11
N LYS A 119 -13.71 -12.81 17.34
CA LYS A 119 -15.13 -12.72 17.74
C LYS A 119 -15.59 -11.26 17.56
N GLU A 120 -16.88 -11.06 17.35
CA GLU A 120 -17.43 -9.73 17.03
C GLU A 120 -17.14 -8.69 18.13
N GLU A 121 -17.20 -9.08 19.40
CA GLU A 121 -16.89 -8.20 20.54
C GLU A 121 -15.42 -7.76 20.53
N ASP A 122 -14.49 -8.73 20.48
CA ASP A 122 -13.05 -8.47 20.40
C ASP A 122 -12.67 -7.67 19.15
N ARG A 123 -13.37 -7.94 18.04
CA ARG A 123 -13.18 -7.23 16.77
C ARG A 123 -13.51 -5.74 16.92
N GLN A 124 -14.64 -5.41 17.52
CA GLN A 124 -15.05 -4.01 17.68
C GLN A 124 -14.08 -3.28 18.62
N ALA A 125 -13.72 -3.91 19.74
CA ALA A 125 -12.73 -3.38 20.67
C ALA A 125 -11.39 -3.12 19.96
N PHE A 126 -10.86 -4.12 19.24
CA PHE A 126 -9.59 -4.04 18.55
C PHE A 126 -9.58 -2.99 17.42
N LEU A 127 -10.66 -2.89 16.63
CA LEU A 127 -10.78 -1.85 15.61
C LEU A 127 -10.85 -0.45 16.21
N SER A 128 -11.57 -0.29 17.32
CA SER A 128 -11.68 1.01 18.01
C SER A 128 -10.36 1.46 18.63
N GLU A 129 -9.56 0.52 19.13
CA GLU A 129 -8.27 0.81 19.77
C GLU A 129 -7.14 1.03 18.75
N TYR A 130 -7.14 0.30 17.63
CA TYR A 130 -6.00 0.25 16.72
C TYR A 130 -6.28 0.72 15.29
N GLU A 131 -7.43 0.40 14.71
CA GLU A 131 -7.69 0.75 13.29
C GLU A 131 -8.08 2.22 13.16
N ARG A 132 -9.12 2.63 13.87
CA ARG A 132 -9.69 3.98 13.78
C ARG A 132 -8.68 5.08 14.11
N PRO A 133 -7.98 5.07 15.26
CA PRO A 133 -7.07 6.17 15.61
C PRO A 133 -5.87 6.25 14.67
N ASN A 134 -5.37 5.11 14.18
CA ASN A 134 -4.26 5.11 13.23
C ASN A 134 -4.71 5.62 11.85
N ARG A 135 -5.91 5.26 11.40
CA ARG A 135 -6.48 5.80 10.16
C ARG A 135 -6.68 7.31 10.25
N GLU A 136 -7.23 7.80 11.37
CA GLU A 136 -7.43 9.23 11.62
C GLU A 136 -6.11 10.00 11.66
N LYS A 137 -5.09 9.49 12.35
CA LYS A 137 -3.74 10.08 12.35
C LYS A 137 -3.14 10.16 10.95
N ALA A 138 -3.28 9.10 10.15
CA ALA A 138 -2.81 9.10 8.77
C ALA A 138 -3.51 10.17 7.92
N VAL A 139 -4.85 10.27 8.02
CA VAL A 139 -5.64 11.29 7.34
C VAL A 139 -5.24 12.70 7.78
N ALA A 140 -5.07 12.93 9.08
CA ALA A 140 -4.68 14.22 9.63
C ALA A 140 -3.33 14.70 9.06
N LEU A 141 -2.32 13.81 9.03
CA LEU A 141 -1.00 14.12 8.46
C LEU A 141 -1.07 14.41 6.96
N LEU A 142 -1.86 13.65 6.20
CA LEU A 142 -2.05 13.89 4.77
C LEU A 142 -2.74 15.24 4.50
N LEU A 143 -3.74 15.60 5.30
CA LEU A 143 -4.41 16.90 5.21
C LEU A 143 -3.45 18.05 5.55
N GLU A 144 -2.59 17.88 6.56
CA GLU A 144 -1.56 18.87 6.91
C GLU A 144 -0.58 19.08 5.75
N LEU A 145 -0.07 17.99 5.17
CA LEU A 145 0.82 18.05 4.00
C LEU A 145 0.13 18.68 2.79
N ALA A 146 -1.15 18.38 2.56
CA ALA A 146 -1.92 18.94 1.45
C ALA A 146 -2.06 20.46 1.59
N LYS A 147 -2.36 20.95 2.80
CA LYS A 147 -2.40 22.39 3.10
C LYS A 147 -1.04 23.05 2.89
N ALA A 148 0.03 22.44 3.41
CA ALA A 148 1.38 22.96 3.23
C ALA A 148 1.81 23.00 1.73
N ALA A 149 1.30 22.09 0.90
CA ALA A 149 1.49 22.14 -0.54
C ALA A 149 0.68 23.28 -1.19
N MET A 150 -0.57 23.51 -0.75
CA MET A 150 -1.37 24.66 -1.18
C MET A 150 -0.70 26.00 -0.85
N ASP A 151 -0.17 26.15 0.37
CA ASP A 151 0.51 27.37 0.80
C ASP A 151 1.75 27.69 -0.05
N LYS A 152 2.36 26.65 -0.63
CA LYS A 152 3.50 26.76 -1.57
C LYS A 152 3.07 26.90 -3.03
N ASN A 153 1.78 27.04 -3.30
CA ASN A 153 1.18 27.03 -4.63
C ASN A 153 1.49 25.76 -5.46
N ASP A 154 1.83 24.65 -4.79
CA ASP A 154 2.01 23.34 -5.43
C ASP A 154 0.65 22.62 -5.52
N LEU A 155 -0.19 23.13 -6.42
CA LEU A 155 -1.57 22.69 -6.60
C LEU A 155 -1.65 21.20 -7.01
N ARG A 156 -0.63 20.70 -7.73
CA ARG A 156 -0.56 19.31 -8.18
C ARG A 156 -0.32 18.37 -6.99
N THR A 157 0.65 18.67 -6.15
CA THR A 157 0.94 17.88 -4.95
C THR A 157 -0.22 17.95 -3.95
N ALA A 158 -0.82 19.14 -3.75
CA ALA A 158 -1.99 19.29 -2.91
C ALA A 158 -3.15 18.40 -3.38
N LEU A 159 -3.47 18.42 -4.67
CA LEU A 159 -4.53 17.59 -5.23
C LEU A 159 -4.26 16.09 -5.07
N ALA A 160 -3.00 15.66 -5.26
CA ALA A 160 -2.61 14.26 -5.06
C ALA A 160 -2.81 13.83 -3.60
N LEU A 161 -2.41 14.65 -2.63
CA LEU A 161 -2.56 14.35 -1.20
C LEU A 161 -4.03 14.33 -0.77
N TYR A 162 -4.87 15.26 -1.25
CA TYR A 162 -6.32 15.18 -1.03
C TYR A 162 -6.94 13.94 -1.67
N GLY A 163 -6.45 13.53 -2.84
CA GLY A 163 -6.83 12.28 -3.46
C GLY A 163 -6.52 11.06 -2.59
N GLU A 164 -5.35 11.02 -1.95
CA GLU A 164 -5.01 9.95 -0.98
C GLU A 164 -5.93 9.97 0.24
N VAL A 165 -6.27 11.15 0.76
CA VAL A 165 -7.27 11.27 1.85
C VAL A 165 -8.61 10.67 1.42
N LEU A 166 -9.10 10.99 0.22
CA LEU A 166 -10.38 10.49 -0.28
C LEU A 166 -10.38 8.98 -0.56
N LYS A 167 -9.23 8.35 -0.81
CA LYS A 167 -9.12 6.88 -0.89
C LYS A 167 -9.29 6.21 0.47
N ILE A 168 -8.85 6.89 1.54
CA ILE A 168 -8.90 6.37 2.91
C ILE A 168 -10.26 6.69 3.56
N ASP A 169 -10.73 7.91 3.39
CA ASP A 169 -12.00 8.45 3.87
C ASP A 169 -12.76 9.14 2.71
N PRO A 170 -13.56 8.38 1.94
CA PRO A 170 -14.34 8.94 0.84
C PRO A 170 -15.35 10.00 1.27
N GLY A 171 -15.76 10.00 2.55
CA GLY A 171 -16.71 10.94 3.12
C GLY A 171 -16.07 12.24 3.62
N ASN A 172 -14.75 12.41 3.47
CA ASN A 172 -14.04 13.55 4.02
C ASN A 172 -14.45 14.87 3.33
N ALA A 173 -15.34 15.64 3.96
CA ALA A 173 -15.88 16.88 3.39
C ALA A 173 -14.77 17.89 3.03
N THR A 174 -13.74 18.00 3.88
CA THR A 174 -12.60 18.91 3.66
C THR A 174 -11.83 18.53 2.40
N ALA A 175 -11.47 17.26 2.25
CA ALA A 175 -10.73 16.79 1.07
C ALA A 175 -11.57 16.88 -0.21
N GLN A 176 -12.88 16.60 -0.13
CA GLN A 176 -13.78 16.74 -1.29
C GLN A 176 -13.88 18.19 -1.77
N ALA A 177 -14.09 19.14 -0.85
CA ALA A 177 -14.19 20.55 -1.18
C ALA A 177 -12.88 21.09 -1.77
N ALA A 178 -11.75 20.76 -1.13
CA ALA A 178 -10.44 21.20 -1.59
C ALA A 178 -10.07 20.59 -2.96
N ALA A 179 -10.29 19.28 -3.16
CA ALA A 179 -10.01 18.63 -4.44
C ALA A 179 -10.83 19.24 -5.59
N LYS A 180 -12.12 19.50 -5.38
CA LYS A 180 -12.98 20.16 -6.38
C LYS A 180 -12.42 21.54 -6.76
N LYS A 181 -12.13 22.38 -5.76
CA LYS A 181 -11.57 23.72 -5.97
C LYS A 181 -10.25 23.65 -6.76
N LEU A 182 -9.33 22.79 -6.35
CA LEU A 182 -8.04 22.61 -7.03
C LEU A 182 -8.19 22.12 -8.46
N THR A 183 -9.12 21.20 -8.73
CA THR A 183 -9.34 20.73 -10.11
C THR A 183 -9.83 21.84 -11.03
N GLU A 184 -10.67 22.75 -10.55
CA GLU A 184 -11.12 23.91 -11.33
C GLU A 184 -9.98 24.92 -11.53
N GLU A 185 -9.22 25.24 -10.49
CA GLU A 185 -8.05 26.13 -10.59
C GLU A 185 -7.01 25.61 -11.61
N ILE A 186 -6.71 24.31 -11.57
CA ILE A 186 -5.77 23.68 -12.51
C ILE A 186 -6.31 23.71 -13.94
N LYS A 187 -7.62 23.52 -14.15
CA LYS A 187 -8.24 23.63 -15.48
C LYS A 187 -8.16 25.06 -16.01
N THR A 188 -8.50 26.06 -15.18
CA THR A 188 -8.45 27.47 -15.56
C THR A 188 -7.03 27.94 -15.89
N ALA A 189 -6.04 27.46 -15.13
CA ALA A 189 -4.62 27.74 -15.40
C ALA A 189 -4.16 27.14 -16.74
N LYS A 190 -4.69 25.99 -17.14
CA LYS A 190 -4.38 25.37 -18.45
C LYS A 190 -5.05 26.08 -19.63
N SER A 191 -6.24 26.67 -19.43
CA SER A 191 -6.95 27.41 -20.49
C SER A 191 -6.44 28.84 -20.73
N GLY A 192 -5.62 29.39 -19.81
CA GLY A 192 -5.15 30.78 -19.85
C GLY A 192 -3.85 31.05 -20.61
N GLY A 193 -3.20 30.05 -21.19
CA GLY A 193 -1.99 30.22 -22.01
C GLY A 193 -0.69 29.87 -21.27
N SER A 194 0.00 28.84 -21.76
CA SER A 194 1.46 28.77 -21.81
C SER A 194 1.87 27.57 -22.66
N THR A 195 2.46 27.87 -23.82
CA THR A 195 3.25 26.97 -24.68
C THR A 195 4.60 26.69 -24.00
N GLY A 196 4.58 26.25 -22.74
CA GLY A 196 5.76 26.05 -21.90
C GLY A 196 5.70 24.67 -21.27
N GLY A 197 6.42 23.72 -21.85
CA GLY A 197 6.52 22.35 -21.38
C GLY A 197 7.11 22.25 -19.98
N GLY A 198 6.26 22.21 -18.96
CA GLY A 198 6.58 21.75 -17.61
C GLY A 198 6.20 20.28 -17.50
N SER A 199 7.20 19.42 -17.67
CA SER A 199 7.08 18.00 -17.97
C SER A 199 6.22 17.22 -16.96
N ASN A 200 5.60 16.17 -17.48
CA ASN A 200 4.96 15.07 -16.76
C ASN A 200 5.93 14.30 -15.83
N ASP A 201 7.18 14.74 -15.73
CA ASP A 201 8.24 14.09 -14.97
C ASP A 201 8.19 14.46 -13.50
N GLU A 202 7.64 15.59 -13.04
CA GLU A 202 7.66 15.91 -11.60
C GLU A 202 6.68 15.08 -10.76
N ILE A 203 5.49 14.74 -11.27
CA ILE A 203 4.57 13.83 -10.55
C ILE A 203 5.12 12.40 -10.58
N LYS A 204 5.66 11.99 -11.73
CA LYS A 204 6.36 10.70 -11.85
C LYS A 204 7.62 10.70 -11.01
N ASN A 205 8.34 11.79 -10.82
CA ASN A 205 9.55 11.89 -10.02
C ASN A 205 9.23 12.09 -8.54
N TYR A 206 8.09 12.65 -8.14
CA TYR A 206 7.63 12.61 -6.76
C TYR A 206 7.26 11.18 -6.36
N GLN A 207 6.52 10.47 -7.22
CA GLN A 207 6.23 9.05 -7.00
C GLN A 207 7.44 8.14 -7.25
N ARG A 208 8.39 8.46 -8.15
CA ARG A 208 9.56 7.65 -8.52
C ARG A 208 10.77 7.94 -7.63
N SER A 209 11.07 9.17 -7.24
CA SER A 209 12.06 9.43 -6.18
C SER A 209 11.62 8.86 -4.82
N TYR A 210 10.32 8.73 -4.56
CA TYR A 210 9.82 7.99 -3.39
C TYR A 210 9.57 6.48 -3.63
N ARG A 211 9.36 6.00 -4.87
CA ARG A 211 9.20 4.55 -5.18
C ARG A 211 10.51 3.84 -5.52
N HIS A 212 11.53 4.50 -6.04
CA HIS A 212 12.74 3.80 -6.53
C HIS A 212 13.61 3.23 -5.40
N ASP A 213 13.43 3.74 -4.17
CA ASP A 213 13.93 3.11 -2.93
C ASP A 213 12.96 2.07 -2.35
N TRP A 214 11.76 1.90 -2.90
CA TRP A 214 10.64 1.26 -2.21
C TRP A 214 10.16 -0.08 -2.82
N SER A 215 10.69 -0.50 -3.98
CA SER A 215 10.40 -1.85 -4.53
C SER A 215 11.63 -2.67 -4.93
N GLY A 216 12.82 -2.32 -4.44
CA GLY A 216 14.04 -3.11 -4.62
C GLY A 216 14.25 -4.09 -3.48
N THR A 217 14.03 -5.36 -3.76
CA THR A 217 14.58 -6.52 -3.05
C THR A 217 15.98 -6.25 -2.47
N GLY A 218 16.13 -6.38 -1.14
CA GLY A 218 17.37 -6.67 -0.45
C GLY A 218 18.57 -5.76 -0.72
N THR A 219 18.70 -4.67 0.04
CA THR A 219 20.04 -4.14 0.35
C THR A 219 20.06 -3.54 1.75
N ASP A 220 20.43 -4.40 2.69
CA ASP A 220 21.38 -4.14 3.78
C ASP A 220 21.58 -2.66 4.19
N TRP A 221 20.81 -2.21 5.18
CA TRP A 221 21.08 -0.97 5.91
C TRP A 221 22.23 -1.10 6.94
N GLY A 222 23.03 -2.18 6.87
CA GLY A 222 24.11 -2.49 7.80
C GLY A 222 25.51 -1.96 7.42
N ARG A 223 25.69 -1.26 6.30
CA ARG A 223 27.04 -0.82 5.85
C ARG A 223 27.11 0.66 5.45
N ILE A 224 26.86 1.56 6.40
CA ILE A 224 27.38 2.94 6.33
C ILE A 224 28.28 3.13 7.56
N GLY A 225 29.55 2.76 7.39
CA GLY A 225 30.55 2.92 8.44
C GLY A 225 31.82 2.15 8.14
N ARG A 226 32.66 2.66 7.23
CA ARG A 226 34.14 2.76 7.33
C ARG A 226 34.80 3.02 5.96
N GLY A 227 35.22 4.27 5.79
CA GLY A 227 36.54 4.67 5.28
C GLY A 227 36.76 4.85 3.77
N PRO A 228 37.93 5.37 3.34
CA PRO A 228 38.97 6.04 4.13
C PRO A 228 39.23 7.50 3.67
N TYR A 229 39.85 8.25 4.59
CA TYR A 229 40.56 9.48 4.28
C TYR A 229 41.74 9.17 3.36
N TRP A 230 41.87 9.95 2.29
CA TRP A 230 43.14 10.30 1.67
C TRP A 230 43.16 11.83 1.57
#